data_AF-A0A822EUC1-F1
#
_entry.id   AF-A0A822EUC1-F1
#
_cell.length_a   1.000
_cell.length_b   1.000
_cell.length_c   1.000
_cell.angle_alpha   90.00
_cell.angle_beta   90.00
_cell.angle_gamma   90.00
#
_symmetry.space_group_name_H-M   'P 1'
#
loop_
_entity.id
_entity.type
_entity.pdbx_description
1 polymer ?
#
loop_
_entity_poly.entity_id
_entity_poly.type
_entity_poly.pdbx_seq_one_letter_code
_entity_poly.pdbx_strand_id
1 'polypeptide(L)'
;MYYNNSKHRYPYNNQVNLSQHGESDILVLSPFSRFMATSLSQTNSNTLEYGVMGSMLSIPANYNHSMIVFYSSQGINEGIKEWGQLMQREYTRTNQHRLNDLTINYLGYYTDNGAYYYYNTEKGINYEETVVNVRHQISLPFHYIQLDSWW
;
A
#
# COMPACT_ATOMS: atom_id res chain seq x y z
N MET A 1 -17.39 -5.66 -60.50
CA MET A 1 -18.30 -6.02 -59.39
C MET A 1 -17.74 -5.42 -58.13
N TYR A 2 -18.44 -4.44 -57.56
CA TYR A 2 -18.03 -3.68 -56.38
C TYR A 2 -18.10 -4.55 -55.13
N TYR A 3 -17.00 -4.71 -54.40
CA TYR A 3 -17.03 -5.30 -53.06
C TYR A 3 -17.14 -4.19 -52.02
N ASN A 4 -18.23 -4.27 -51.26
CA ASN A 4 -18.73 -3.28 -50.33
C ASN A 4 -18.03 -3.39 -48.97
N ASN A 5 -17.71 -2.23 -48.40
CA ASN A 5 -16.90 -2.04 -47.21
C ASN A 5 -17.83 -2.02 -45.98
N SER A 6 -17.91 -3.10 -45.19
CA SER A 6 -18.69 -3.12 -43.95
C SER A 6 -17.77 -3.10 -42.73
N LYS A 7 -17.65 -1.91 -42.13
CA LYS A 7 -17.01 -1.67 -40.84
C LYS A 7 -17.77 -2.40 -39.74
N HIS A 8 -17.16 -3.42 -39.13
CA HIS A 8 -17.58 -3.92 -37.83
C HIS A 8 -17.25 -2.88 -36.75
N ARG A 9 -18.24 -2.05 -36.40
CA ARG A 9 -18.20 -1.22 -35.21
C ARG A 9 -18.59 -2.10 -34.02
N TYR A 10 -17.61 -2.42 -33.17
CA TYR A 10 -17.89 -2.86 -31.80
C TYR A 10 -18.37 -1.64 -31.01
N PRO A 11 -19.59 -1.62 -30.44
CA PRO A 11 -19.95 -0.58 -29.49
C PRO A 11 -19.24 -0.87 -28.15
N TYR A 12 -18.25 -0.05 -27.81
CA TYR A 12 -17.72 0.07 -26.46
C TYR A 12 -18.81 0.66 -25.56
N ASN A 13 -19.58 -0.20 -24.89
CA ASN A 13 -20.37 0.17 -23.73
C ASN A 13 -19.48 0.06 -22.48
N ASN A 14 -18.72 1.11 -22.18
CA ASN A 14 -18.09 1.26 -20.87
C ASN A 14 -19.15 1.70 -19.85
N GLN A 15 -20.04 0.79 -19.46
CA GLN A 15 -20.74 0.91 -18.19
C GLN A 15 -19.87 0.24 -17.13
N VAL A 16 -19.20 1.06 -16.31
CA VAL A 16 -18.54 0.56 -15.09
C VAL A 16 -19.65 0.03 -14.19
N ASN A 17 -19.68 -1.29 -14.02
CA ASN A 17 -20.65 -1.93 -13.14
C ASN A 17 -20.24 -1.69 -11.68
N LEU A 18 -20.82 -0.68 -11.07
CA LEU A 18 -20.56 -0.27 -9.68
C LEU A 18 -21.03 -1.32 -8.64
N SER A 19 -21.70 -2.41 -9.06
CA SER A 19 -22.13 -3.48 -8.15
C SER A 19 -21.12 -4.62 -8.01
N GLN A 20 -20.06 -4.69 -8.84
CA GLN A 20 -18.99 -5.67 -8.65
C GLN A 20 -18.03 -5.18 -7.56
N HIS A 21 -18.44 -5.36 -6.30
CA HIS A 21 -17.58 -5.13 -5.15
C HIS A 21 -16.67 -6.35 -4.91
N GLY A 22 -15.58 -6.48 -5.66
CA GLY A 22 -14.48 -7.39 -5.30
C GLY A 22 -14.86 -8.85 -5.03
N GLU A 23 -15.94 -9.35 -5.64
CA GLU A 23 -16.53 -10.69 -5.42
C GLU A 23 -15.75 -11.84 -6.06
N SER A 24 -14.48 -11.62 -6.38
CA SER A 24 -13.62 -12.63 -6.97
C SER A 24 -12.71 -13.24 -5.93
N ASP A 25 -12.44 -14.53 -6.07
CA ASP A 25 -11.42 -15.23 -5.30
C ASP A 25 -10.10 -14.45 -5.27
N ILE A 26 -9.43 -14.49 -4.13
CA ILE A 26 -8.09 -13.93 -3.96
C ILE A 26 -7.10 -15.03 -3.62
N LEU A 27 -5.92 -14.92 -4.24
CA LEU A 27 -4.73 -15.66 -3.89
C LEU A 27 -3.64 -14.66 -3.46
N VAL A 28 -3.18 -14.77 -2.22
CA VAL A 28 -2.09 -13.97 -1.67
C VAL A 28 -0.84 -14.84 -1.62
N LEU A 29 0.21 -14.43 -2.34
CA LEU A 29 1.57 -14.93 -2.13
C LEU A 29 2.35 -13.88 -1.34
N SER A 30 2.86 -14.25 -0.16
CA SER A 30 3.65 -13.33 0.67
C SER A 30 4.79 -14.06 1.39
N PRO A 31 5.81 -13.32 1.86
CA PRO A 31 6.75 -13.86 2.83
C PRO A 31 5.96 -14.35 4.05
N PHE A 32 6.22 -15.58 4.46
CA PHE A 32 5.75 -16.09 5.74
C PHE A 32 6.79 -15.89 6.82
N SER A 33 8.07 -15.71 6.47
CA SER A 33 9.14 -15.29 7.38
C SER A 33 10.11 -14.34 6.67
N ARG A 34 11.04 -13.73 7.43
CA ARG A 34 12.10 -12.84 6.89
C ARG A 34 11.55 -11.71 6.01
N PHE A 35 10.47 -11.07 6.46
CA PHE A 35 9.74 -10.03 5.72
C PHE A 35 10.64 -8.98 5.08
N MET A 36 11.58 -8.43 5.85
CA MET A 36 12.48 -7.36 5.41
C MET A 36 13.66 -7.83 4.53
N ALA A 37 13.85 -9.14 4.37
CA ALA A 37 14.93 -9.73 3.57
C ALA A 37 14.39 -10.49 2.35
N THR A 38 13.08 -10.43 2.09
CA THR A 38 12.43 -11.11 0.96
C THR A 38 12.25 -10.13 -0.19
N SER A 39 12.56 -10.56 -1.40
CA SER A 39 12.23 -9.88 -2.63
C SER A 39 11.20 -10.68 -3.43
N LEU A 40 10.32 -9.96 -4.12
CA LEU A 40 9.38 -10.49 -5.09
C LEU A 40 9.57 -9.71 -6.39
N SER A 41 9.78 -10.41 -7.50
CA SER A 41 9.98 -9.82 -8.81
C SER A 41 9.17 -10.57 -9.85
N GLN A 42 8.70 -9.86 -10.86
CA GLN A 42 8.08 -10.45 -12.03
C GLN A 42 8.98 -10.14 -13.23
N THR A 43 9.70 -11.15 -13.74
CA THR A 43 10.63 -10.96 -14.86
C THR A 43 9.92 -10.95 -16.22
N ASN A 44 8.78 -11.64 -16.32
CA ASN A 44 7.91 -11.69 -17.51
C ASN A 44 6.43 -11.82 -17.08
N SER A 45 5.49 -11.74 -18.02
CA SER A 45 4.04 -11.83 -17.75
C SER A 45 3.61 -13.07 -16.96
N ASN A 46 4.38 -14.16 -17.03
CA ASN A 46 3.99 -15.47 -16.51
C ASN A 46 4.96 -16.05 -15.47
N THR A 47 6.02 -15.32 -15.09
CA THR A 47 7.04 -15.82 -14.16
C THR A 47 7.15 -14.90 -12.96
N LEU A 48 6.85 -15.46 -11.79
CA LEU A 48 7.02 -14.81 -10.51
C LEU A 48 8.22 -15.41 -9.80
N GLU A 49 9.18 -14.57 -9.45
CA GLU A 49 10.40 -14.92 -8.76
C GLU A 49 10.33 -14.37 -7.34
N TYR A 50 10.66 -15.19 -6.35
CA TYR A 50 10.70 -14.80 -4.96
C TYR A 50 11.88 -15.45 -4.26
N GLY A 51 12.39 -14.78 -3.23
CA GLY A 51 13.51 -15.29 -2.47
C GLY A 51 14.18 -14.19 -1.67
N VAL A 52 15.43 -14.42 -1.31
CA VAL A 52 16.23 -13.43 -0.58
C VAL A 52 16.55 -12.23 -1.48
N MET A 53 16.60 -11.04 -0.91
CA MET A 53 17.01 -9.82 -1.62
C MET A 53 18.38 -9.99 -2.28
N GLY A 54 18.48 -9.60 -3.56
CA GLY A 54 19.73 -9.71 -4.33
C GLY A 54 20.88 -8.85 -3.80
N SER A 55 20.61 -7.86 -2.93
CA SER A 55 21.62 -7.04 -2.26
C SER A 55 22.30 -7.74 -1.07
N MET A 56 21.87 -8.96 -0.71
CA MET A 56 22.44 -9.69 0.41
C MET A 56 23.83 -10.25 0.05
N LEU A 57 24.84 -9.93 0.86
CA LEU A 57 26.23 -10.32 0.59
C LEU A 57 26.54 -11.79 0.92
N SER A 58 25.77 -12.40 1.83
CA SER A 58 25.93 -13.80 2.22
C SER A 58 24.65 -14.36 2.84
N ILE A 59 24.45 -15.67 2.70
CA ILE A 59 23.38 -16.41 3.37
C ILE A 59 24.01 -17.21 4.52
N PRO A 60 23.62 -16.98 5.79
CA PRO A 60 24.15 -17.74 6.92
C PRO A 60 23.85 -19.23 6.81
N ALA A 61 24.70 -20.06 7.42
CA ALA A 61 24.39 -21.47 7.60
C ALA A 61 23.07 -21.63 8.37
N ASN A 62 22.26 -22.63 7.96
CA ASN A 62 20.93 -22.91 8.53
C ASN A 62 19.91 -21.78 8.38
N TYR A 63 20.09 -20.87 7.40
CA TYR A 63 19.09 -19.86 7.07
C TYR A 63 17.80 -20.53 6.56
N ASN A 64 16.68 -20.21 7.21
CA ASN A 64 15.34 -20.61 6.77
C ASN A 64 14.56 -19.38 6.31
N HIS A 65 13.92 -19.53 5.16
CA HIS A 65 13.01 -18.58 4.55
C HIS A 65 11.77 -19.34 4.08
N SER A 66 10.60 -18.76 4.34
CA SER A 66 9.32 -19.39 4.05
C SER A 66 8.38 -18.38 3.43
N MET A 67 7.57 -18.88 2.50
CA MET A 67 6.48 -18.17 1.84
C MET A 67 5.16 -18.81 2.25
N ILE A 68 4.07 -18.05 2.13
CA ILE A 68 2.71 -18.55 2.28
C ILE A 68 1.92 -18.25 1.01
N VAL A 69 1.12 -19.23 0.59
CA VAL A 69 0.04 -19.06 -0.38
C VAL A 69 -1.25 -19.15 0.41
N PHE A 70 -2.03 -18.07 0.42
CA PHE A 70 -3.32 -18.00 1.07
C PHE A 70 -4.40 -17.81 0.01
N TYR A 71 -5.52 -18.52 0.15
CA TYR A 71 -6.66 -18.43 -0.76
C TYR A 71 -7.92 -18.12 0.04
N SER A 72 -8.75 -17.22 -0.49
CA SER A 72 -10.10 -16.97 0.02
C SER A 72 -11.05 -16.70 -1.13
N SER A 73 -12.25 -17.30 -1.06
CA SER A 73 -13.33 -17.10 -2.01
C SER A 73 -14.30 -15.99 -1.57
N GLN A 74 -13.98 -15.24 -0.52
CA GLN A 74 -14.84 -14.22 0.09
C GLN A 74 -14.57 -12.81 -0.46
N GLY A 75 -13.85 -12.71 -1.57
CA GLY A 75 -13.45 -11.45 -2.15
C GLY A 75 -12.19 -10.85 -1.54
N ILE A 76 -11.68 -9.79 -2.17
CA ILE A 76 -10.42 -9.13 -1.79
C ILE A 76 -10.43 -8.60 -0.35
N ASN A 77 -11.52 -7.96 0.08
CA ASN A 77 -11.57 -7.30 1.39
C ASN A 77 -11.54 -8.31 2.53
N GLU A 78 -12.41 -9.32 2.49
CA GLU A 78 -12.44 -10.36 3.53
C GLU A 78 -11.22 -11.27 3.42
N GLY A 79 -10.77 -11.63 2.22
CA GLY A 79 -9.56 -12.45 2.07
C GLY A 79 -8.28 -11.78 2.59
N ILE A 80 -8.08 -10.48 2.38
CA ILE A 80 -6.95 -9.75 2.98
C ILE A 80 -7.07 -9.68 4.50
N LYS A 81 -8.29 -9.50 5.04
CA LYS A 81 -8.54 -9.50 6.49
C LYS A 81 -8.27 -10.86 7.11
N GLU A 82 -8.72 -11.95 6.50
CA GLU A 82 -8.47 -13.33 6.94
C GLU A 82 -6.98 -13.68 6.88
N TRP A 83 -6.30 -13.35 5.78
CA TRP A 83 -4.84 -13.50 5.66
C TRP A 83 -4.12 -12.73 6.77
N GLY A 84 -4.48 -11.47 7.01
CA GLY A 84 -3.89 -10.65 8.06
C GLY A 84 -4.16 -11.20 9.47
N GLN A 85 -5.33 -11.78 9.72
CA GLN A 85 -5.64 -12.45 11.00
C GLN A 85 -4.82 -13.73 11.18
N LEU A 86 -4.64 -14.52 10.12
CA LEU A 86 -3.75 -15.68 10.13
C LEU A 86 -2.34 -15.24 10.50
N MET A 87 -1.78 -14.26 9.80
CA MET A 87 -0.42 -13.77 10.10
C MET A 87 -0.29 -13.26 11.54
N GLN A 88 -1.28 -12.53 12.06
CA GLN A 88 -1.27 -12.10 13.45
C GLN A 88 -1.28 -13.27 14.44
N ARG A 89 -2.12 -14.29 14.19
CA ARG A 89 -2.21 -15.48 15.05
C ARG A 89 -0.90 -16.28 15.04
N GLU A 90 -0.35 -16.58 13.86
CA GLU A 90 0.90 -17.35 13.74
C GLU A 90 2.08 -16.67 14.44
N TYR A 91 2.10 -15.33 14.46
CA TYR A 91 3.13 -14.53 15.12
C TYR A 91 2.76 -14.05 16.52
N THR A 92 1.67 -14.56 17.10
CA THR A 92 1.17 -14.18 18.44
C THR A 92 1.08 -12.65 18.61
N ARG A 93 0.65 -11.96 17.56
CA ARG A 93 0.50 -10.50 17.55
C ARG A 93 -0.88 -10.13 18.09
N THR A 94 -0.91 -9.05 18.86
CA THR A 94 -2.13 -8.45 19.37
C THR A 94 -2.36 -7.09 18.69
N ASN A 95 -3.55 -6.52 18.88
CA ASN A 95 -3.87 -5.17 18.40
C ASN A 95 -3.14 -4.05 19.17
N GLN A 96 -2.29 -4.38 20.16
CA GLN A 96 -1.70 -3.38 21.05
C GLN A 96 -0.91 -2.31 20.29
N HIS A 97 -0.10 -2.70 19.29
CA HIS A 97 0.64 -1.72 18.50
C HIS A 97 -0.30 -0.80 17.71
N ARG A 98 -1.29 -1.38 17.02
CA ARG A 98 -2.27 -0.62 16.25
C ARG A 98 -3.06 0.36 17.10
N LEU A 99 -3.50 -0.05 18.30
CA LEU A 99 -4.29 0.80 19.21
C LEU A 99 -3.46 1.92 19.85
N ASN A 100 -2.13 1.76 19.94
CA ASN A 100 -1.24 2.77 20.48
C ASN A 100 -0.49 3.55 19.40
N ASP A 101 -0.75 3.26 18.12
CA ASP A 101 -0.06 3.92 17.02
C ASP A 101 -0.64 5.32 16.79
N LEU A 102 0.17 6.34 17.03
CA LEU A 102 -0.20 7.75 16.84
C LEU A 102 -0.70 8.02 15.42
N THR A 103 -0.09 7.38 14.42
CA THR A 103 -0.34 7.65 13.00
C THR A 103 -1.62 7.00 12.47
N ILE A 104 -2.11 5.97 13.16
CA ILE A 104 -3.33 5.26 12.77
C ILE A 104 -4.55 5.82 13.49
N ASN A 105 -4.39 6.27 14.74
CA ASN A 105 -5.52 6.65 15.60
C ASN A 105 -5.84 8.14 15.60
N TYR A 106 -4.95 8.98 15.08
CA TYR A 106 -5.11 10.42 15.12
C TYR A 106 -4.90 11.07 13.76
N LEU A 107 -5.52 12.24 13.59
CA LEU A 107 -5.28 13.06 12.43
C LEU A 107 -3.87 13.66 12.52
N GLY A 108 -3.04 13.41 11.50
CA GLY A 108 -1.76 14.07 11.29
C GLY A 108 -1.69 14.77 9.96
N TYR A 109 -0.59 15.49 9.74
CA TYR A 109 -0.28 16.14 8.48
C TYR A 109 1.10 15.70 8.00
N TYR A 110 1.21 15.32 6.73
CA TYR A 110 2.48 14.98 6.09
C TYR A 110 2.85 16.13 5.16
N THR A 111 4.11 16.53 5.20
CA THR A 111 4.64 17.57 4.32
C THR A 111 5.34 16.96 3.11
N ASP A 112 4.95 15.78 2.67
CA ASP A 112 5.64 15.00 1.65
C ASP A 112 5.23 15.35 0.22
N ASN A 113 5.90 14.75 -0.77
CA ASN A 113 5.62 15.02 -2.18
C ASN A 113 4.15 14.78 -2.54
N GLY A 114 3.42 15.87 -2.77
CA GLY A 114 1.98 15.89 -3.05
C GLY A 114 1.16 16.64 -2.00
N ALA A 115 1.73 16.94 -0.83
CA ALA A 115 1.09 17.77 0.18
C ALA A 115 1.10 19.26 -0.21
N TYR A 116 0.11 20.03 0.26
CA TYR A 116 -0.01 21.45 -0.07
C TYR A 116 1.19 22.28 0.40
N TYR A 117 1.68 22.00 1.61
CA TYR A 117 2.86 22.63 2.21
C TYR A 117 4.17 21.89 1.86
N TYR A 118 4.20 21.08 0.80
CA TYR A 118 5.47 20.54 0.29
C TYR A 118 6.24 21.63 -0.47
N TYR A 119 7.39 22.06 0.08
CA TYR A 119 8.18 23.21 -0.44
C TYR A 119 7.38 24.48 -0.73
N ASN A 120 6.30 24.68 0.02
CA ASN A 120 5.40 25.80 -0.15
C ASN A 120 5.21 26.46 1.21
N THR A 121 5.57 27.73 1.34
CA THR A 121 5.42 28.52 2.56
C THR A 121 4.39 29.62 2.35
N GLU A 122 3.81 30.10 3.45
CA GLU A 122 3.02 31.33 3.39
C GLU A 122 3.91 32.52 2.99
N LYS A 123 3.28 33.52 2.38
CA LYS A 123 4.01 34.62 1.75
C LYS A 123 4.84 35.41 2.77
N GLY A 124 6.15 35.44 2.52
CA GLY A 124 7.08 36.29 3.28
C GLY A 124 7.50 35.72 4.63
N ILE A 125 7.19 34.45 4.92
CA ILE A 125 7.60 33.76 6.13
C ILE A 125 8.28 32.42 5.80
N ASN A 126 9.05 31.90 6.76
CA ASN A 126 9.74 30.62 6.61
C ASN A 126 8.81 29.43 6.89
N TYR A 127 9.35 28.22 6.83
CA TYR A 127 8.58 26.99 6.93
C TYR A 127 8.04 26.78 8.35
N GLU A 128 8.89 27.01 9.34
CA GLU A 128 8.57 26.90 10.76
C GLU A 128 7.45 27.87 11.15
N GLU A 129 7.57 29.13 10.73
CA GLU A 129 6.54 30.16 10.91
C GLU A 129 5.24 29.80 10.19
N THR A 130 5.33 29.25 8.97
CA THR A 130 4.16 28.76 8.22
C THR A 130 3.42 27.68 9.01
N VAL A 131 4.11 26.62 9.42
CA VAL A 131 3.49 25.48 10.12
C VAL A 131 2.84 25.92 11.43
N VAL A 132 3.53 26.76 12.22
CA VAL A 132 2.99 27.28 13.49
C VAL A 132 1.77 28.16 13.24
N ASN A 133 1.83 29.10 12.29
CA ASN A 133 0.72 29.99 11.99
C ASN A 133 -0.52 29.25 11.49
N VAL A 134 -0.34 28.30 10.59
CA VAL A 134 -1.42 27.46 10.06
C VAL A 134 -2.06 26.63 11.18
N ARG A 135 -1.25 26.09 12.10
CA ARG A 135 -1.76 25.36 13.25
C ARG A 135 -2.68 26.21 14.14
N HIS A 136 -2.39 27.51 14.28
CA HIS A 136 -3.21 28.44 15.04
C HIS A 136 -4.50 28.86 14.32
N GLN A 137 -4.55 28.76 13.00
CA GLN A 137 -5.72 29.12 12.19
C GLN A 137 -6.71 27.96 11.99
N ILE A 138 -6.24 26.71 12.11
CA ILE A 138 -7.06 25.52 11.89
C ILE A 138 -7.52 24.91 13.23
N SER A 139 -8.84 24.77 13.39
CA SER A 139 -9.47 24.19 14.58
C SER A 139 -9.48 22.65 14.60
N LEU A 140 -8.93 21.98 13.59
CA LEU A 140 -8.83 20.52 13.54
C LEU A 140 -7.84 19.99 14.59
N PRO A 141 -8.11 18.82 15.17
CA PRO A 141 -7.26 18.23 16.21
C PRO A 141 -6.09 17.44 15.59
N PHE A 142 -5.14 18.15 14.97
CA PHE A 142 -3.89 17.53 14.55
C PHE A 142 -3.06 17.12 15.78
N HIS A 143 -2.62 15.86 15.81
CA HIS A 143 -1.84 15.29 16.90
C HIS A 143 -0.36 15.10 16.56
N TYR A 144 -0.04 15.08 15.27
CA TYR A 144 1.34 14.96 14.80
C TYR A 144 1.50 15.59 13.43
N ILE A 145 2.75 15.90 13.10
CA ILE A 145 3.20 16.31 11.78
C ILE A 145 4.39 15.45 11.41
N GLN A 146 4.43 14.98 10.16
CA GLN A 146 5.61 14.37 9.56
C GLN A 146 6.25 15.40 8.63
N LEU A 147 7.51 15.71 8.88
CA LEU A 147 8.32 16.62 8.07
C LEU A 147 9.15 15.80 7.07
N ASP A 148 8.97 16.06 5.77
CA ASP A 148 9.68 15.42 4.66
C ASP A 148 11.00 16.15 4.30
N SER A 149 11.78 15.55 3.41
CA SER A 149 13.16 15.11 3.64
C SER A 149 14.29 16.14 3.46
N TRP A 150 14.07 17.42 3.79
CA TRP A 150 15.18 18.38 3.90
C TRP A 150 14.97 19.41 5.03
N TRP A 151 14.46 18.95 6.17
CA TRP A 151 14.58 19.68 7.44
C TRP A 151 15.95 19.41 8.11
#